data_AF-A0A9X1XDP4-F1
#
_entry.id   AF-A0A9X1XDP4-F1
#
_cell.length_a   1.000
_cell.length_b   1.000
_cell.length_c   1.000
_cell.angle_alpha   90.00
_cell.angle_beta   90.00
_cell.angle_gamma   90.00
#
_symmetry.space_group_name_H-M   'P 1'
#
loop_
_entity.id
_entity.type
_entity.pdbx_description
1 polymer ?
#
loop_
_entity_poly.entity_id
_entity_poly.type
_entity_poly.pdbx_seq_one_letter_code
_entity_poly.pdbx_strand_id
1 'polypeptide(L)'
;MKKFMSIAAVLLLVFSVGCSQEKEAKGQDKPKSETSSDKNKEKSAVLDFEVELGAKLREYHAPFNAYAAALDPEKKTPKADLEKLAAAAKDSGEKAAKEIPELKVPSSLTKEDQEVFKTAFKDLSQSYKTRAEGLGNEAKTADADKQFSAFAEKVNTIHKKLGLIEASFVSEIQ
;
A
#
# COMPACT_ATOMS: atom_id res chain seq x y z
N MET A 1 22.17 40.18 -49.06
CA MET A 1 20.77 40.40 -48.64
C MET A 1 20.72 40.50 -47.12
N LYS A 2 20.04 41.54 -46.59
CA LYS A 2 19.56 41.75 -45.18
C LYS A 2 20.54 41.40 -44.04
N LYS A 3 21.26 42.37 -43.43
CA LYS A 3 20.86 43.36 -42.40
C LYS A 3 20.35 42.77 -41.08
N PHE A 4 20.79 43.45 -40.00
CA PHE A 4 20.37 43.45 -38.59
C PHE A 4 21.02 42.38 -37.68
N MET A 5 21.35 42.64 -36.42
CA MET A 5 21.84 43.81 -35.67
C MET A 5 22.21 43.27 -34.27
N SER A 6 23.15 43.94 -33.60
CA SER A 6 23.63 43.70 -32.23
C SER A 6 22.54 43.57 -31.14
N ILE A 7 22.89 42.97 -29.99
CA ILE A 7 23.12 43.66 -28.70
C ILE A 7 23.31 42.62 -27.57
N ALA A 8 24.40 42.81 -26.83
CA ALA A 8 24.70 42.16 -25.56
C ALA A 8 23.84 42.74 -24.43
N ALA A 9 23.40 41.90 -23.49
CA ALA A 9 22.96 42.34 -22.17
C ALA A 9 23.39 41.30 -21.13
N VAL A 10 24.45 41.63 -20.41
CA VAL A 10 24.84 41.05 -19.13
C VAL A 10 23.75 41.43 -18.12
N LEU A 11 23.21 40.45 -17.39
CA LEU A 11 22.47 40.71 -16.17
C LEU A 11 23.15 40.03 -14.98
N LEU A 12 23.45 40.89 -14.03
CA LEU A 12 24.23 40.71 -12.82
C LEU A 12 23.54 39.74 -11.85
N LEU A 13 24.27 38.74 -11.37
CA LEU A 13 23.96 38.04 -10.13
C LEU A 13 24.35 38.94 -8.96
N VAL A 14 23.36 39.46 -8.24
CA VAL A 14 23.56 40.19 -6.98
C VAL A 14 23.10 39.31 -5.83
N PHE A 15 23.97 39.26 -4.82
CA PHE A 15 23.98 38.39 -3.66
C PHE A 15 22.82 38.59 -2.67
N SER A 16 22.43 37.45 -2.06
CA SER A 16 21.95 37.18 -0.69
C SER A 16 21.77 38.32 0.33
N VAL A 17 20.61 38.35 1.00
CA VAL A 17 20.30 38.52 2.47
C VAL A 17 18.78 38.77 2.58
N GLY A 18 17.99 38.36 3.57
CA GLY A 18 18.20 37.70 4.87
C GLY A 18 16.82 37.50 5.55
N CYS A 19 16.80 36.74 6.65
CA CYS A 19 15.70 36.74 7.62
C CYS A 19 15.56 38.10 8.30
N SER A 20 14.32 38.57 8.46
CA SER A 20 13.74 39.34 9.58
C SER A 20 12.84 40.51 9.15
N GLN A 21 11.61 40.41 9.67
CA GLN A 21 10.77 41.46 10.24
C GLN A 21 9.94 42.37 9.32
N GLU A 22 8.64 42.05 9.32
CA GLU A 22 7.51 42.93 9.63
C GLU A 22 7.34 44.23 8.82
N LYS A 23 6.39 44.19 7.88
CA LYS A 23 5.52 45.33 7.57
C LYS A 23 4.09 44.83 7.34
N GLU A 24 3.19 45.33 8.16
CA GLU A 24 1.74 45.17 8.03
C GLU A 24 1.27 45.66 6.66
N ALA A 25 0.53 44.80 5.95
CA ALA A 25 -0.35 45.18 4.87
C ALA A 25 -1.72 44.54 5.11
N LYS A 26 -2.69 45.41 5.38
CA LYS A 26 -4.13 45.10 5.45
C LYS A 26 -4.60 44.34 4.22
N GLY A 27 -5.46 43.35 4.46
CA GLY A 27 -6.47 42.90 3.51
C GLY A 27 -6.01 41.88 2.48
N GLN A 28 -5.89 40.63 2.89
CA GLN A 28 -6.17 39.51 2.00
C GLN A 28 -6.89 38.44 2.80
N ASP A 29 -8.15 38.21 2.41
CA ASP A 29 -8.91 37.04 2.80
C ASP A 29 -8.04 35.80 2.57
N LYS A 30 -7.65 35.14 3.67
CA LYS A 30 -6.92 33.87 3.59
C LYS A 30 -7.84 32.86 2.92
N PRO A 31 -7.48 32.25 1.78
CA PRO A 31 -8.15 31.03 1.38
C PRO A 31 -7.93 30.00 2.49
N LYS A 32 -9.05 29.43 2.94
CA LYS A 32 -9.17 28.37 3.94
C LYS A 32 -8.12 27.27 3.68
N SER A 33 -7.01 27.33 4.40
CA SER A 33 -5.87 26.40 4.32
C SER A 33 -6.13 25.06 5.02
N GLU A 34 -7.36 24.78 5.44
CA GLU A 34 -7.72 23.57 6.18
C GLU A 34 -7.68 22.32 5.27
N THR A 35 -8.11 22.43 4.01
CA THR A 35 -8.20 21.28 3.07
C THR A 35 -6.87 20.61 2.76
N SER A 36 -5.76 21.34 2.70
CA SER A 36 -4.45 20.77 2.31
C SER A 36 -3.76 20.08 3.49
N SER A 37 -3.95 20.60 4.71
CA SER A 37 -3.41 20.01 5.94
C SER A 37 -4.08 18.67 6.25
N ASP A 38 -5.40 18.60 6.11
CA ASP A 38 -6.17 17.38 6.39
C ASP A 38 -5.86 16.26 5.39
N LYS A 39 -5.75 16.57 4.10
CA LYS A 39 -5.34 15.59 3.09
C LYS A 39 -3.93 15.05 3.30
N ASN A 40 -2.98 15.87 3.76
CA ASN A 40 -1.64 15.39 4.07
C ASN A 40 -1.66 14.45 5.28
N LYS A 41 -2.49 14.72 6.29
CA LYS A 41 -2.68 13.83 7.42
C LYS A 41 -3.32 12.49 7.01
N GLU A 42 -4.32 12.52 6.12
CA GLU A 42 -4.92 11.31 5.55
C GLU A 42 -3.90 10.48 4.76
N LYS A 43 -3.09 11.12 3.91
CA LYS A 43 -2.00 10.46 3.18
C LYS A 43 -1.02 9.74 4.10
N SER A 44 -0.51 10.45 5.11
CA SER A 44 0.41 9.84 6.08
C SER A 44 -0.24 8.67 6.80
N ALA A 45 -1.50 8.81 7.22
CA ALA A 45 -2.22 7.74 7.89
C ALA A 45 -2.41 6.49 7.01
N VAL A 46 -2.70 6.66 5.71
CA VAL A 46 -2.77 5.52 4.77
C VAL A 46 -1.41 4.85 4.64
N LEU A 47 -0.35 5.61 4.37
CA LEU A 47 0.99 5.06 4.16
C LEU A 47 1.53 4.34 5.41
N ASP A 48 1.36 4.94 6.60
CA ASP A 48 1.77 4.33 7.86
C ASP A 48 1.01 3.03 8.11
N PHE A 49 -0.31 3.03 7.87
CA PHE A 49 -1.14 1.84 7.99
C PHE A 49 -0.72 0.74 6.99
N GLU A 50 -0.37 1.09 5.77
CA GLU A 50 0.06 0.13 4.75
C GLU A 50 1.41 -0.49 5.05
N VAL A 51 2.33 0.24 5.69
CA VAL A 51 3.59 -0.32 6.19
C VAL A 51 3.32 -1.41 7.23
N GLU A 52 2.43 -1.15 8.19
CA GLU A 52 2.04 -2.13 9.20
C GLU A 52 1.31 -3.33 8.57
N LEU A 53 0.42 -3.06 7.62
CA LEU A 53 -0.29 -4.10 6.88
C LEU A 53 0.68 -4.97 6.07
N GLY A 54 1.62 -4.38 5.34
CA GLY A 54 2.65 -5.10 4.60
C GLY A 54 3.49 -6.02 5.49
N ALA A 55 3.84 -5.57 6.70
CA ALA A 55 4.55 -6.41 7.67
C ALA A 55 3.73 -7.63 8.10
N LYS A 56 2.42 -7.45 8.38
CA LYS A 56 1.51 -8.56 8.69
C LYS A 56 1.33 -9.50 7.50
N LEU A 57 1.19 -8.95 6.29
CA LEU A 57 1.05 -9.74 5.06
C LEU A 57 2.28 -10.64 4.85
N ARG A 58 3.50 -10.13 5.05
CA ARG A 58 4.72 -10.93 5.04
C ARG A 58 4.69 -12.08 6.04
N GLU A 59 4.29 -11.81 7.28
CA GLU A 59 4.17 -12.84 8.31
C GLU A 59 3.20 -13.94 7.88
N TYR A 60 2.01 -13.56 7.40
CA TYR A 60 1.00 -14.53 6.97
C TYR A 60 1.42 -15.31 5.72
N HIS A 61 2.14 -14.68 4.80
CA HIS A 61 2.52 -15.29 3.52
C HIS A 61 3.77 -16.16 3.61
N ALA A 62 4.67 -15.92 4.57
CA ALA A 62 5.92 -16.67 4.70
C ALA A 62 5.73 -18.21 4.76
N PRO A 63 4.74 -18.77 5.49
CA PRO A 63 4.48 -20.21 5.47
C PRO A 63 4.02 -20.75 4.10
N PHE A 64 3.26 -19.97 3.34
CA PHE A 64 2.87 -20.33 1.97
C PHE A 64 4.09 -20.36 1.04
N ASN A 65 4.97 -19.36 1.15
CA ASN A 65 6.21 -19.30 0.38
C ASN A 65 7.14 -20.46 0.73
N ALA A 66 7.26 -20.81 2.01
CA ALA A 66 8.04 -21.96 2.45
C ALA A 66 7.50 -23.28 1.88
N TYR A 67 6.18 -23.49 1.91
CA TYR A 67 5.55 -24.66 1.30
C TYR A 67 5.77 -24.70 -0.22
N ALA A 68 5.47 -23.61 -0.93
CA ALA A 68 5.65 -23.51 -2.37
C ALA A 68 7.10 -23.76 -2.79
N ALA A 69 8.06 -23.16 -2.07
CA ALA A 69 9.47 -23.35 -2.32
C ALA A 69 9.92 -24.80 -2.07
N ALA A 70 9.27 -25.55 -1.18
CA ALA A 70 9.60 -26.94 -0.89
C ALA A 70 9.04 -27.94 -1.92
N LEU A 71 8.04 -27.52 -2.72
CA LEU A 71 7.51 -28.29 -3.84
C LEU A 71 8.45 -28.37 -5.05
N ASP A 72 9.53 -27.57 -5.05
CA ASP A 72 10.59 -27.67 -6.04
C ASP A 72 11.16 -29.10 -6.09
N PRO A 73 11.05 -29.82 -7.23
CA PRO A 73 11.53 -31.19 -7.38
C PRO A 73 13.03 -31.34 -7.09
N GLU A 74 13.83 -30.30 -7.34
CA GLU A 74 15.28 -30.34 -7.13
C GLU A 74 15.65 -30.42 -5.65
N LYS A 75 14.81 -29.88 -4.76
CA LYS A 75 15.04 -29.92 -3.31
C LYS A 75 14.84 -31.29 -2.69
N LYS A 76 14.10 -32.19 -3.37
CA LYS A 76 13.79 -33.55 -2.89
C LYS A 76 13.27 -33.54 -1.44
N THR A 77 12.43 -32.56 -1.11
CA THR A 77 11.91 -32.38 0.24
C THR A 77 11.20 -33.66 0.72
N PRO A 78 11.54 -34.21 1.90
CA PRO A 78 10.85 -35.38 2.43
C PRO A 78 9.34 -35.15 2.58
N LYS A 79 8.54 -36.17 2.30
CA LYS A 79 7.06 -36.08 2.39
C LYS A 79 6.59 -35.59 3.76
N ALA A 80 7.19 -36.08 4.84
CA ALA A 80 6.85 -35.66 6.20
C ALA A 80 7.12 -34.16 6.46
N ASP A 81 8.12 -33.57 5.80
CA ASP A 81 8.41 -32.15 5.94
C ASP A 81 7.50 -31.30 5.03
N LEU A 82 7.13 -31.80 3.85
CA LEU A 82 6.07 -31.20 3.02
C LEU A 82 4.73 -31.12 3.77
N GLU A 83 4.34 -32.18 4.47
CA GLU A 83 3.11 -32.23 5.27
C GLU A 83 3.13 -31.20 6.42
N LYS A 84 4.26 -31.04 7.11
CA LYS A 84 4.42 -29.99 8.14
C LYS A 84 4.32 -28.59 7.57
N LEU A 85 4.96 -28.34 6.42
CA LEU A 85 4.92 -27.03 5.75
C LEU A 85 3.51 -26.71 5.25
N ALA A 86 2.79 -27.70 4.71
CA ALA A 86 1.39 -27.55 4.32
C ALA A 86 0.51 -27.20 5.53
N ALA A 87 0.69 -27.89 6.66
CA ALA A 87 -0.04 -27.58 7.89
C ALA A 87 0.25 -26.15 8.37
N ALA A 88 1.51 -25.73 8.40
CA ALA A 88 1.88 -24.36 8.78
C ALA A 88 1.29 -23.30 7.84
N ALA A 89 1.27 -23.56 6.52
CA ALA A 89 0.64 -22.67 5.54
C ALA A 89 -0.87 -22.57 5.79
N LYS A 90 -1.54 -23.69 6.07
CA LYS A 90 -2.96 -23.72 6.38
C LYS A 90 -3.28 -22.93 7.65
N ASP A 91 -2.56 -23.20 8.74
CA ASP A 91 -2.74 -22.50 10.01
C ASP A 91 -2.52 -20.99 9.87
N SER A 92 -1.52 -20.59 9.07
CA SER A 92 -1.25 -19.17 8.78
C SER A 92 -2.38 -18.50 8.01
N GLY A 93 -2.93 -19.18 6.99
CA GLY A 93 -4.09 -18.66 6.25
C GLY A 93 -5.36 -18.57 7.09
N GLU A 94 -5.60 -19.54 7.96
CA GLU A 94 -6.73 -19.50 8.91
C GLU A 94 -6.56 -18.36 9.93
N LYS A 95 -5.35 -18.17 10.46
CA LYS A 95 -4.99 -17.04 11.33
C LYS A 95 -5.24 -15.72 10.61
N ALA A 96 -4.71 -15.54 9.40
CA ALA A 96 -4.88 -14.34 8.60
C ALA A 96 -6.36 -14.05 8.33
N ALA A 97 -7.13 -15.06 7.90
CA ALA A 97 -8.56 -14.92 7.64
C ALA A 97 -9.35 -14.45 8.87
N LYS A 98 -8.91 -14.82 10.07
CA LYS A 98 -9.51 -14.38 11.34
C LYS A 98 -9.06 -12.98 11.76
N GLU A 99 -7.77 -12.66 11.65
CA GLU A 99 -7.19 -11.41 12.18
C GLU A 99 -7.40 -10.21 11.26
N ILE A 100 -7.42 -10.41 9.93
CA ILE A 100 -7.55 -9.32 8.95
C ILE A 100 -8.83 -8.49 9.16
N PRO A 101 -10.02 -9.09 9.38
CA PRO A 101 -11.24 -8.34 9.67
C PRO A 101 -11.18 -7.48 10.95
N GLU A 102 -10.26 -7.79 11.86
CA GLU A 102 -10.09 -7.10 13.16
C GLU A 102 -9.07 -5.95 13.10
N LEU A 103 -8.42 -5.75 11.96
CA LEU A 103 -7.42 -4.69 11.78
C LEU A 103 -8.05 -3.31 11.96
N LYS A 104 -7.38 -2.48 12.77
CA LYS A 104 -7.84 -1.12 13.07
C LYS A 104 -7.48 -0.20 11.91
N VAL A 105 -8.49 0.24 11.17
CA VAL A 105 -8.33 1.27 10.15
C VAL A 105 -8.09 2.63 10.83
N PRO A 106 -7.18 3.49 10.34
CA PRO A 106 -6.90 4.77 10.98
C PRO A 106 -8.14 5.66 11.08
N SER A 107 -8.44 6.15 12.28
CA SER A 107 -9.60 7.01 12.54
C SER A 107 -9.49 8.41 11.93
N SER A 108 -8.30 8.80 11.48
CA SER A 108 -8.03 10.05 10.76
C SER A 108 -8.54 10.02 9.32
N LEU A 109 -8.89 8.84 8.78
CA LEU A 109 -9.51 8.74 7.46
C LEU A 109 -10.98 9.10 7.51
N THR A 110 -11.53 9.50 6.36
CA THR A 110 -12.98 9.69 6.23
C THR A 110 -13.73 8.39 6.51
N LYS A 111 -14.99 8.49 6.96
CA LYS A 111 -15.83 7.29 7.20
C LYS A 111 -15.98 6.44 5.94
N GLU A 112 -16.04 7.07 4.77
CA GLU A 112 -16.09 6.40 3.48
C GLU A 112 -14.85 5.52 3.26
N ASP A 113 -13.65 6.11 3.42
CA ASP A 113 -12.40 5.37 3.19
C ASP A 113 -12.19 4.25 4.23
N GLN A 114 -12.68 4.47 5.46
CA GLN A 114 -12.69 3.41 6.49
C GLN A 114 -13.56 2.21 6.07
N GLU A 115 -14.74 2.46 5.49
CA GLU A 115 -15.61 1.39 4.99
C GLU A 115 -15.03 0.70 3.74
N VAL A 116 -14.30 1.43 2.89
CA VAL A 116 -13.56 0.84 1.76
C VAL A 116 -12.51 -0.15 2.27
N PHE A 117 -11.70 0.23 3.27
CA PHE A 117 -10.73 -0.68 3.89
C PHE A 117 -11.40 -1.92 4.50
N LYS A 118 -12.47 -1.74 5.28
CA LYS A 118 -13.21 -2.88 5.86
C LYS A 118 -13.77 -3.82 4.80
N THR A 119 -14.22 -3.28 3.67
CA THR A 119 -14.68 -4.09 2.55
C THR A 119 -13.52 -4.83 1.90
N ALA A 120 -12.40 -4.14 1.64
CA ALA A 120 -11.19 -4.75 1.11
C ALA A 120 -10.64 -5.87 2.01
N PHE A 121 -10.72 -5.73 3.33
CA PHE A 121 -10.33 -6.77 4.28
C PHE A 121 -11.18 -8.03 4.18
N LYS A 122 -12.42 -7.96 3.72
CA LYS A 122 -13.23 -9.16 3.45
C LYS A 122 -12.66 -9.94 2.28
N ASP A 123 -12.25 -9.26 1.20
CA ASP A 123 -11.62 -9.91 0.06
C ASP A 123 -10.27 -10.51 0.42
N LEU A 124 -9.46 -9.78 1.19
CA LEU A 124 -8.16 -10.26 1.65
C LEU A 124 -8.30 -11.45 2.61
N SER A 125 -9.21 -11.39 3.58
CA SER A 125 -9.53 -12.51 4.47
C SER A 125 -9.99 -13.74 3.67
N GLN A 126 -10.88 -13.54 2.69
CA GLN A 126 -11.35 -14.60 1.83
C GLN A 126 -10.23 -15.16 0.95
N SER A 127 -9.30 -14.33 0.45
CA SER A 127 -8.11 -14.77 -0.28
C SER A 127 -7.28 -15.76 0.55
N TYR A 128 -6.93 -15.41 1.78
CA TYR A 128 -6.15 -16.30 2.66
C TYR A 128 -6.91 -17.58 3.00
N LYS A 129 -8.23 -17.50 3.24
CA LYS A 129 -9.07 -18.67 3.45
C LYS A 129 -9.07 -19.60 2.23
N THR A 130 -9.33 -19.06 1.05
CA THR A 130 -9.33 -19.83 -0.21
C THR A 130 -7.97 -20.47 -0.47
N ARG A 131 -6.87 -19.75 -0.18
CA ARG A 131 -5.50 -20.27 -0.36
C ARG A 131 -5.21 -21.43 0.61
N ALA A 132 -5.62 -21.31 1.87
CA ALA A 132 -5.45 -22.36 2.87
C ALA A 132 -6.28 -23.62 2.56
N GLU A 133 -7.54 -23.44 2.16
CA GLU A 133 -8.42 -24.56 1.74
C GLU A 133 -7.96 -25.24 0.45
N GLY A 134 -7.20 -24.51 -0.38
CA GLY A 134 -6.77 -24.90 -1.71
C GLY A 134 -5.29 -25.22 -1.86
N LEU A 135 -4.57 -25.53 -0.78
CA LEU A 135 -3.14 -25.84 -0.85
C LEU A 135 -2.85 -26.97 -1.85
N GLY A 136 -1.96 -26.71 -2.81
CA GLY A 136 -1.62 -27.63 -3.89
C GLY A 136 -2.68 -27.73 -5.00
N ASN A 137 -3.72 -26.88 -4.98
CA ASN A 137 -4.72 -26.77 -6.04
C ASN A 137 -4.54 -25.45 -6.79
N GLU A 138 -4.15 -25.54 -8.07
CA GLU A 138 -3.88 -24.37 -8.92
C GLU A 138 -5.11 -23.49 -9.13
N ALA A 139 -6.29 -24.09 -9.34
CA ALA A 139 -7.53 -23.33 -9.55
C ALA A 139 -7.89 -22.51 -8.30
N LYS A 140 -7.76 -23.11 -7.11
CA LYS A 140 -7.98 -22.41 -5.85
C LYS A 140 -6.92 -21.35 -5.58
N THR A 141 -5.67 -21.60 -5.97
CA THR A 141 -4.60 -20.60 -5.88
C THR A 141 -4.93 -19.39 -6.74
N ALA A 142 -5.34 -19.61 -8.00
CA ALA A 142 -5.76 -18.54 -8.90
C ALA A 142 -6.98 -17.75 -8.37
N ASP A 143 -7.94 -18.43 -7.75
CA ASP A 143 -9.09 -17.76 -7.13
C ASP A 143 -8.69 -16.93 -5.90
N ALA A 144 -7.76 -17.42 -5.07
CA ALA A 144 -7.18 -16.65 -3.98
C ALA A 144 -6.44 -15.41 -4.50
N ASP A 145 -5.67 -15.54 -5.58
CA ASP A 145 -4.94 -14.41 -6.18
C ASP A 145 -5.91 -13.35 -6.73
N LYS A 146 -7.02 -13.75 -7.37
CA LYS A 146 -8.08 -12.80 -7.79
C LYS A 146 -8.68 -12.04 -6.61
N GLN A 147 -8.93 -12.73 -5.49
CA GLN A 147 -9.47 -12.11 -4.28
C GLN A 147 -8.46 -11.14 -3.65
N PHE A 148 -7.16 -11.48 -3.68
CA PHE A 148 -6.09 -10.59 -3.24
C PHE A 148 -6.02 -9.33 -4.12
N SER A 149 -6.10 -9.48 -5.44
CA SER A 149 -6.15 -8.35 -6.38
C SER A 149 -7.37 -7.47 -6.13
N ALA A 150 -8.55 -8.06 -5.86
CA ALA A 150 -9.76 -7.30 -5.54
C ALA A 150 -9.65 -6.50 -4.23
N PHE A 151 -8.85 -6.95 -3.26
CA PHE A 151 -8.45 -6.17 -2.10
C PHE A 151 -7.57 -4.97 -2.51
N ALA A 152 -6.52 -5.23 -3.28
CA ALA A 152 -5.57 -4.19 -3.69
C ALA A 152 -6.24 -3.09 -4.53
N GLU A 153 -7.13 -3.47 -5.46
CA GLU A 153 -7.91 -2.54 -6.27
C GLU A 153 -8.76 -1.60 -5.41
N LYS A 154 -9.43 -2.12 -4.36
CA LYS A 154 -10.24 -1.30 -3.46
C LYS A 154 -9.38 -0.31 -2.69
N VAL A 155 -8.23 -0.73 -2.15
CA VAL A 155 -7.30 0.17 -1.47
C VAL A 155 -6.77 1.25 -2.42
N ASN A 156 -6.46 0.87 -3.66
CA ASN A 156 -5.97 1.82 -4.67
C ASN A 156 -7.02 2.88 -5.10
N THR A 157 -8.31 2.67 -4.84
CA THR A 157 -9.30 3.75 -4.98
C THR A 157 -9.05 4.91 -4.00
N ILE A 158 -8.58 4.61 -2.79
CA ILE A 158 -8.19 5.60 -1.77
C ILE A 158 -6.92 6.30 -2.23
N HIS A 159 -5.94 5.56 -2.76
CA HIS A 159 -4.70 6.14 -3.29
C HIS A 159 -5.00 7.17 -4.38
N LYS A 160 -5.85 6.81 -5.34
CA LYS A 160 -6.30 7.71 -6.40
C LYS A 160 -7.00 8.95 -5.86
N LYS A 161 -7.89 8.80 -4.87
CA LYS A 161 -8.60 9.91 -4.22
C LYS A 161 -7.63 10.87 -3.51
N LEU A 162 -6.60 10.33 -2.87
CA LEU A 162 -5.58 11.11 -2.17
C LEU A 162 -4.47 11.64 -3.08
N GLY A 163 -4.33 11.12 -4.31
CA GLY A 163 -3.21 11.44 -5.20
C GLY A 163 -1.90 10.80 -4.75
N LEU A 164 -1.98 9.58 -4.20
CA LEU A 164 -0.85 8.70 -3.94
C LEU A 164 -0.59 7.81 -5.18
N ILE A 165 0.64 7.32 -5.30
CA ILE A 165 0.99 6.25 -6.25
C ILE A 165 0.27 4.98 -5.80
N GLU A 166 -0.23 4.17 -6.74
CA GLU A 166 -0.87 2.89 -6.42
C GLU A 166 0.05 2.00 -5.58
N ALA A 167 -0.51 1.43 -4.51
CA ALA A 167 0.14 0.43 -3.69
C ALA A 167 0.24 -0.89 -4.46
N SER A 168 1.37 -1.57 -4.29
CA SER A 168 1.62 -2.92 -4.78
C SER A 168 1.75 -3.87 -3.59
N PHE A 169 0.63 -4.47 -3.17
CA PHE A 169 0.65 -5.44 -2.07
C PHE A 169 1.24 -6.80 -2.47
N VAL A 170 1.25 -7.11 -3.77
CA VAL A 170 1.84 -8.36 -4.27
C VAL A 170 3.36 -8.37 -4.07
N SER A 171 4.03 -7.23 -4.26
CA SER A 171 5.47 -7.13 -4.02
C SER A 171 5.85 -7.25 -2.55
N GLU A 172 4.91 -7.04 -1.63
CA GLU A 172 5.17 -7.17 -0.19
C GLU A 172 5.23 -8.64 0.25
N ILE A 173 4.67 -9.58 -0.52
CA ILE A 173 4.47 -10.98 -0.11
C ILE A 173 5.28 -12.00 -0.93
N GLN A 174 6.01 -11.55 -1.93
CA GLN A 174 6.89 -12.39 -2.75
C GLN A 174 8.14 -12.83 -1.99
#